data_AF-A0A285U4C3-F1
#
_entry.id   AF-A0A285U4C3-F1
#
_cell.length_a   1.000
_cell.length_b   1.000
_cell.length_c   1.000
_cell.angle_alpha   90.00
_cell.angle_beta   90.00
_cell.angle_gamma   90.00
#
_symmetry.space_group_name_H-M   'P 1'
#
loop_
_entity.id
_entity.type
_entity.pdbx_description
1 polymer ?
#
loop_
_entity_poly.entity_id
_entity_poly.type
_entity_poly.pdbx_seq_one_letter_code
_entity_poly.pdbx_strand_id
1 'polypeptide(L)'
;MKVPSILRVLPFATLALASIWAANRAPDGRRPPQIDFTVTLEAIANALTKTPHIASMAMLFVLAVLATGYSRVWLAAVLTFLVGVSWELVQTTVIGHNPRVVDIFPNLVGIAVAWIIVAVSVFLWRAARSRL
;
A
#
# COMPACT_ATOMS: atom_id res chain seq x y z
N MET A 1 19.57 -8.60 -16.33
CA MET A 1 19.37 -7.67 -15.19
C MET A 1 20.50 -7.87 -14.20
N LYS A 2 21.12 -6.81 -13.66
CA LYS A 2 22.23 -6.96 -12.68
C LYS A 2 21.64 -7.46 -11.34
N VAL A 3 22.26 -8.45 -10.70
CA VAL A 3 21.89 -9.00 -9.37
C VAL A 3 21.44 -7.95 -8.32
N PRO A 4 22.10 -6.79 -8.16
CA PRO A 4 21.63 -5.73 -7.24
C PRO A 4 20.24 -5.15 -7.57
N SER A 5 19.76 -5.27 -8.81
CA SER A 5 18.40 -4.87 -9.19
C SER A 5 17.35 -5.86 -8.70
N ILE A 6 17.66 -7.17 -8.70
CA ILE A 6 16.73 -8.21 -8.26
C ILE A 6 16.55 -8.12 -6.74
N LEU A 7 17.66 -7.96 -6.00
CA LEU A 7 17.64 -7.85 -4.53
C LEU A 7 16.84 -6.64 -4.03
N ARG A 8 16.70 -5.57 -4.83
CA ARG A 8 15.89 -4.40 -4.49
C ARG A 8 14.40 -4.60 -4.74
N VAL A 9 14.05 -5.34 -5.80
CA VAL A 9 12.66 -5.56 -6.21
C VAL A 9 12.01 -6.68 -5.42
N LEU A 10 12.78 -7.72 -5.08
CA LEU A 10 12.27 -8.94 -4.45
C LEU A 10 11.49 -8.68 -3.14
N PRO A 11 11.95 -7.83 -2.21
CA PRO A 11 11.18 -7.54 -0.99
C PRO A 11 9.80 -6.94 -1.28
N PHE A 12 9.73 -5.97 -2.19
CA PHE A 12 8.46 -5.35 -2.59
C PHE A 12 7.54 -6.37 -3.26
N ALA A 13 8.05 -7.11 -4.25
CA ALA A 13 7.26 -8.09 -5.00
C ALA A 13 6.73 -9.20 -4.09
N THR A 14 7.58 -9.75 -3.21
CA THR A 14 7.18 -10.80 -2.28
C THR A 14 6.12 -10.32 -1.31
N LEU A 15 6.29 -9.13 -0.71
CA LEU A 15 5.29 -8.61 0.23
C LEU A 15 3.98 -8.28 -0.48
N ALA A 16 4.02 -7.65 -1.66
CA ALA A 16 2.83 -7.33 -2.44
C ALA A 16 2.03 -8.59 -2.80
N LEU A 17 2.70 -9.64 -3.28
CA LEU A 17 2.06 -10.90 -3.61
C LEU A 17 1.52 -11.62 -2.37
N ALA A 18 2.29 -11.62 -1.27
CA ALA A 18 1.84 -12.21 0.00
C ALA A 18 0.61 -11.49 0.57
N SER A 19 0.58 -10.15 0.47
CA SER A 19 -0.56 -9.31 0.86
C SER A 19 -1.81 -9.66 0.05
N ILE A 20 -1.71 -9.71 -1.28
CA ILE A 20 -2.85 -10.06 -2.15
C ILE A 20 -3.30 -11.51 -1.91
N TRP A 21 -2.36 -12.44 -1.75
CA TRP A 21 -2.67 -13.83 -1.46
C TRP A 21 -3.40 -13.99 -0.11
N ALA A 22 -2.94 -13.28 0.92
CA ALA A 22 -3.58 -13.26 2.23
C ALA A 22 -4.98 -12.65 2.16
N ALA A 23 -5.14 -11.53 1.43
CA ALA A 23 -6.42 -10.88 1.20
C ALA A 23 -7.42 -11.78 0.45
N ASN A 24 -6.92 -12.61 -0.47
CA ASN A 24 -7.71 -13.53 -1.27
C ASN A 24 -8.14 -14.81 -0.52
N ARG A 25 -7.69 -15.02 0.73
CA ARG A 25 -8.15 -16.15 1.53
C ARG A 25 -9.63 -15.98 1.88
N ALA A 26 -10.41 -17.01 1.56
CA ALA A 26 -11.85 -17.03 1.74
C ALA A 26 -12.25 -18.27 2.56
N PRO A 27 -12.00 -18.28 3.89
CA PRO A 27 -12.22 -19.45 4.73
C PRO A 27 -13.69 -19.93 4.69
N ASP A 28 -14.62 -18.98 4.60
CA ASP A 28 -16.06 -19.25 4.57
C ASP A 28 -16.62 -19.34 3.13
N GLY A 29 -15.74 -19.41 2.13
CA GLY A 29 -16.11 -19.45 0.72
C GLY A 29 -16.29 -18.07 0.07
N ARG A 30 -16.81 -18.07 -1.16
CA ARG A 30 -16.95 -16.87 -1.99
C ARG A 30 -18.39 -16.53 -2.32
N ARG A 31 -18.64 -15.25 -2.51
CA ARG A 31 -19.89 -14.65 -3.00
C ARG A 31 -19.65 -13.89 -4.31
N PRO A 32 -20.70 -13.60 -5.09
CA PRO A 32 -20.59 -12.69 -6.22
C PRO A 32 -19.95 -11.35 -5.79
N PRO A 33 -19.15 -10.69 -6.64
CA PRO A 33 -18.53 -9.42 -6.30
C PRO A 33 -19.57 -8.41 -5.84
N GLN A 34 -19.37 -7.82 -4.66
CA GLN A 34 -20.15 -6.71 -4.16
C GLN A 34 -19.21 -5.63 -3.67
N ILE A 35 -19.61 -4.37 -3.83
CA ILE A 35 -18.89 -3.20 -3.32
C ILE A 35 -19.95 -2.23 -2.83
N ASP A 36 -19.80 -1.74 -1.60
CA ASP A 36 -20.58 -0.62 -1.12
C ASP A 36 -19.94 0.71 -1.60
N PHE A 37 -20.71 1.47 -2.35
CA PHE A 37 -20.30 2.76 -2.94
C PHE A 37 -20.69 3.96 -2.08
N THR A 38 -21.20 3.75 -0.88
CA THR A 38 -21.57 4.83 0.04
C THR A 38 -20.32 5.60 0.47
N VAL A 39 -20.33 6.91 0.20
CA VAL A 39 -19.26 7.84 0.60
C VAL A 39 -19.85 8.87 1.54
N THR A 40 -19.70 8.66 2.84
CA THR A 40 -20.00 9.66 3.88
C THR A 40 -18.75 9.96 4.71
N LEU A 41 -18.78 11.06 5.44
CA LEU A 41 -17.70 11.42 6.33
C LEU A 41 -17.51 10.37 7.43
N GLU A 42 -18.59 9.80 7.98
CA GLU A 42 -18.46 8.73 8.98
C GLU A 42 -17.84 7.46 8.38
N ALA A 43 -18.21 7.09 7.16
CA ALA A 43 -17.65 5.93 6.47
C ALA A 43 -16.15 6.11 6.20
N ILE A 44 -15.73 7.30 5.77
CA ILE A 44 -14.31 7.65 5.58
C ILE A 44 -13.58 7.62 6.94
N ALA A 45 -14.11 8.28 7.97
CA ALA A 45 -13.50 8.30 9.30
C ALA A 45 -13.33 6.88 9.86
N ASN A 46 -14.36 6.04 9.71
CA ASN A 46 -14.31 4.64 10.09
C ASN A 46 -13.24 3.88 9.29
N ALA A 47 -13.16 4.06 7.97
CA ALA A 47 -12.13 3.44 7.15
C ALA A 47 -10.72 3.85 7.60
N LEU A 48 -10.52 5.11 7.97
CA LEU A 48 -9.23 5.63 8.45
C LEU A 48 -8.80 5.08 9.82
N THR A 49 -9.69 4.43 10.58
CA THR A 49 -9.30 3.73 11.81
C THR A 49 -8.59 2.39 11.56
N LYS A 50 -8.52 1.92 10.30
CA LYS A 50 -7.81 0.71 9.88
C LYS A 50 -6.29 0.91 9.92
N THR A 51 -5.74 1.15 11.10
CA THR A 51 -4.31 1.42 11.30
C THR A 51 -3.39 0.31 10.77
N PRO A 52 -3.70 -1.00 10.87
CA PRO A 52 -2.84 -2.03 10.29
C PRO A 52 -2.78 -1.97 8.75
N HIS A 53 -3.87 -1.55 8.11
CA HIS A 53 -3.95 -1.36 6.66
C HIS A 53 -3.07 -0.18 6.23
N ILE A 54 -3.22 0.98 6.89
CA ILE A 54 -2.39 2.17 6.65
C ILE A 54 -0.90 1.84 6.81
N ALA A 55 -0.54 1.14 7.89
CA ALA A 55 0.83 0.72 8.15
C ALA A 55 1.38 -0.23 7.08
N SER A 56 0.55 -1.17 6.60
CA SER A 56 0.92 -2.09 5.52
C SER A 56 1.20 -1.34 4.21
N MET A 57 0.38 -0.33 3.90
CA MET A 57 0.56 0.50 2.70
C MET A 57 1.79 1.39 2.81
N ALA A 58 2.07 1.93 4.00
CA ALA A 58 3.30 2.66 4.26
C ALA A 58 4.55 1.78 4.06
N MET A 59 4.54 0.54 4.57
CA MET A 59 5.63 -0.42 4.38
C MET A 59 5.83 -0.77 2.91
N LEU A 60 4.74 -1.11 2.19
CA LEU A 60 4.77 -1.40 0.76
C LEU A 60 5.36 -0.22 -0.04
N PHE A 61 5.00 1.01 0.33
CA PHE A 61 5.54 2.21 -0.30
C PHE A 61 7.05 2.34 -0.10
N VAL A 62 7.54 2.17 1.13
CA VAL A 62 8.99 2.22 1.40
C VAL A 62 9.74 1.16 0.59
N LEU A 63 9.22 -0.07 0.53
CA LEU A 63 9.81 -1.13 -0.28
C LEU A 63 9.75 -0.80 -1.78
N ALA A 64 8.66 -0.20 -2.26
CA ALA A 64 8.54 0.25 -3.63
C ALA A 64 9.57 1.35 -3.96
N VAL A 65 9.81 2.31 -3.06
CA VAL A 65 10.86 3.34 -3.21
C VAL A 65 12.25 2.70 -3.28
N LEU A 66 12.53 1.68 -2.47
CA LEU A 66 13.78 0.93 -2.53
C LEU A 66 13.94 0.18 -3.86
N ALA A 67 12.84 -0.38 -4.37
CA ALA A 67 12.80 -1.10 -5.63
C ALA A 67 13.01 -0.18 -6.84
N THR A 68 12.33 0.97 -6.89
CA THR A 68 12.33 1.89 -8.03
C THR A 68 13.42 2.97 -7.96
N GLY A 69 13.96 3.20 -6.77
CA GLY A 69 14.84 4.31 -6.46
C GLY A 69 14.09 5.61 -6.15
N TYR A 70 14.74 6.47 -5.35
CA TYR A 70 14.17 7.75 -4.89
C TYR A 70 13.85 8.74 -6.02
N SER A 71 14.54 8.66 -7.16
CA SER A 71 14.20 9.52 -8.32
C SER A 71 12.84 9.20 -8.93
N ARG A 72 12.22 8.06 -8.58
CA ARG A 72 10.96 7.57 -9.12
C ARG A 72 9.93 7.32 -8.03
N VAL A 73 9.88 8.15 -6.99
CA VAL A 73 8.92 8.01 -5.88
C VAL A 73 7.45 8.00 -6.39
N TRP A 74 7.13 8.73 -7.45
CA TRP A 74 5.80 8.65 -8.07
C TRP A 74 5.47 7.24 -8.57
N LEU A 75 6.43 6.54 -9.19
CA LEU A 75 6.25 5.16 -9.61
C LEU A 75 6.03 4.24 -8.40
N ALA A 76 6.76 4.45 -7.30
CA ALA A 76 6.55 3.71 -6.07
C ALA A 76 5.13 3.93 -5.50
N ALA A 77 4.61 5.15 -5.58
CA ALA A 77 3.23 5.48 -5.19
C ALA A 77 2.21 4.71 -6.04
N VAL A 78 2.36 4.75 -7.37
CA VAL A 78 1.47 4.05 -8.30
C VAL A 78 1.51 2.55 -8.05
N LEU A 79 2.70 1.95 -7.92
CA LEU A 79 2.83 0.52 -7.65
C LEU A 79 2.17 0.13 -6.33
N THR A 80 2.37 0.90 -5.27
CA THR A 80 1.75 0.65 -3.97
C THR A 80 0.23 0.79 -4.03
N PHE A 81 -0.26 1.82 -4.72
CA PHE A 81 -1.69 2.03 -4.92
C PHE A 81 -2.33 0.88 -5.69
N LEU A 82 -1.68 0.37 -6.74
CA LEU A 82 -2.15 -0.79 -7.49
C LEU A 82 -2.21 -2.06 -6.63
N VAL A 83 -1.26 -2.25 -5.71
CA VAL A 83 -1.33 -3.35 -4.74
C VAL A 83 -2.53 -3.17 -3.80
N GLY A 84 -2.75 -1.96 -3.28
CA GLY A 84 -3.92 -1.64 -2.45
C GLY A 84 -5.24 -1.87 -3.18
N VAL A 85 -5.38 -1.42 -4.43
CA VAL A 85 -6.57 -1.67 -5.25
C VAL A 85 -6.74 -3.17 -5.51
N SER A 86 -5.67 -3.89 -5.83
CA SER A 86 -5.74 -5.33 -6.05
C SER A 86 -6.19 -6.08 -4.79
N TRP A 87 -5.73 -5.64 -3.61
CA TRP A 87 -6.16 -6.15 -2.33
C TRP A 87 -7.68 -5.98 -2.13
N GLU A 88 -8.19 -4.76 -2.31
CA GLU A 88 -9.64 -4.50 -2.17
C GLU A 88 -10.46 -5.32 -3.17
N LEU A 89 -9.99 -5.42 -4.42
CA LEU A 89 -10.67 -6.16 -5.49
C LEU A 89 -10.79 -7.65 -5.18
N VAL A 90 -9.73 -8.30 -4.69
CA VAL A 90 -9.83 -9.74 -4.36
C VAL A 90 -10.78 -10.00 -3.18
N GLN A 91 -10.91 -9.04 -2.27
CA GLN A 91 -11.81 -9.13 -1.12
C GLN A 91 -13.28 -8.91 -1.47
N THR A 92 -13.59 -8.40 -2.66
CA THR A 92 -14.99 -8.18 -3.10
C THR A 92 -15.85 -9.44 -3.14
N THR A 93 -15.18 -10.59 -3.28
CA THR A 93 -15.83 -11.90 -3.36
C THR A 93 -15.74 -12.70 -2.06
N VAL A 94 -15.06 -12.21 -1.02
CA VAL A 94 -14.83 -12.96 0.21
C VAL A 94 -16.07 -12.87 1.12
N ILE A 95 -16.59 -14.01 1.56
CA ILE A 95 -17.65 -14.08 2.57
C ILE A 95 -17.08 -13.61 3.91
N GLY A 96 -17.86 -12.80 4.66
CA GLY A 96 -17.41 -12.18 5.92
C GLY A 96 -16.63 -10.88 5.75
N HIS A 97 -16.32 -10.47 4.51
CA HIS A 97 -15.72 -9.17 4.22
C HIS A 97 -16.76 -8.20 3.64
N ASN A 98 -16.73 -6.95 4.11
CA ASN A 98 -17.60 -5.86 3.64
C ASN A 98 -16.75 -4.81 2.90
N PRO A 99 -16.47 -5.05 1.60
CA PRO A 99 -15.67 -4.17 0.76
C PRO A 99 -16.41 -2.85 0.50
N ARG A 100 -15.75 -1.73 0.76
CA ARG A 100 -16.32 -0.39 0.53
C ARG A 100 -15.39 0.43 -0.35
N VAL A 101 -15.95 1.28 -1.21
CA VAL A 101 -15.14 2.18 -2.05
C VAL A 101 -14.26 3.11 -1.19
N VAL A 102 -14.72 3.46 0.01
CA VAL A 102 -13.96 4.28 0.97
C VAL A 102 -12.73 3.57 1.54
N ASP A 103 -12.58 2.26 1.34
CA ASP A 103 -11.39 1.52 1.78
C ASP A 103 -10.15 1.84 0.92
N ILE A 104 -10.32 2.64 -0.15
CA ILE A 104 -9.23 3.29 -0.88
C ILE A 104 -8.52 4.37 -0.03
N PHE A 105 -9.21 5.02 0.91
CA PHE A 105 -8.63 6.11 1.70
C PHE A 105 -7.43 5.66 2.56
N PRO A 106 -7.50 4.54 3.30
CA PRO A 106 -6.33 3.96 3.96
C PRO A 106 -5.11 3.76 3.05
N ASN A 107 -5.32 3.37 1.78
CA ASN A 107 -4.23 3.23 0.80
C ASN A 107 -3.55 4.58 0.55
N LEU A 108 -4.35 5.60 0.26
CA LEU A 108 -3.86 6.96 -0.01
C LEU A 108 -3.14 7.55 1.21
N VAL A 109 -3.71 7.38 2.41
CA VAL A 109 -3.11 7.90 3.65
C VAL A 109 -1.79 7.18 3.96
N GLY A 110 -1.74 5.85 3.84
CA GLY A 110 -0.49 5.10 4.05
C GLY A 110 0.62 5.54 3.09
N ILE A 111 0.29 5.73 1.81
CA ILE A 111 1.21 6.27 0.80
C ILE A 111 1.67 7.68 1.17
N ALA A 112 0.74 8.60 1.49
CA ALA A 112 1.06 9.99 1.79
C ALA A 112 1.96 10.11 3.02
N VAL A 113 1.64 9.39 4.11
CA VAL A 113 2.45 9.38 5.33
C VAL A 113 3.86 8.86 5.06
N ALA A 114 3.98 7.72 4.37
CA ALA A 114 5.29 7.15 4.04
C ALA A 114 6.08 8.04 3.10
N TRP A 115 5.43 8.71 2.15
CA TRP A 115 6.05 9.68 1.27
C TRP A 115 6.69 10.81 2.07
N ILE A 116 5.94 11.41 3.00
CA ILE A 116 6.46 12.49 3.87
C ILE A 116 7.67 11.98 4.65
N ILE A 117 7.59 10.79 5.26
CA ILE A 117 8.71 10.19 6.00
C ILE A 117 9.94 10.06 5.10
N VAL A 118 9.80 9.45 3.91
CA VAL A 118 10.90 9.26 2.95
C VAL A 118 11.49 10.61 2.52
N ALA A 119 10.66 11.61 2.23
CA ALA A 119 11.11 12.93 1.82
C ALA A 119 11.92 13.63 2.92
N VAL A 120 11.42 13.60 4.16
CA VAL A 120 12.11 14.17 5.33
C VAL A 120 13.41 13.43 5.60
N SER A 121 13.41 12.09 5.60
CA SER A 121 14.63 11.29 5.82
C SER A 121 15.71 11.60 4.78
N VAL A 122 15.33 11.72 3.50
CA VAL A 122 16.29 12.05 2.43
C VAL A 122 16.80 13.49 2.57
N PHE A 123 15.94 14.43 2.92
CA PHE A 123 16.34 15.81 3.19
C PHE A 123 17.35 15.89 4.32
N LEU A 124 17.06 15.27 5.47
CA LEU A 124 17.95 15.23 6.63
C LEU A 124 19.29 14.56 6.32
N TRP A 125 19.27 13.44 5.59
CA TRP A 125 20.48 12.75 5.15
C TRP A 125 21.38 13.63 4.27
N ARG A 126 20.79 14.33 3.31
CA ARG A 126 21.54 15.25 2.43
C ARG A 126 22.10 16.43 3.21
N ALA A 127 21.31 17.01 4.11
CA ALA A 127 21.74 18.13 4.96
C ALA A 127 22.89 17.73 5.90
N ALA A 128 22.87 16.52 6.45
CA ALA A 128 23.97 16.00 7.27
C ALA A 128 25.24 15.80 6.44
N ARG A 129 25.13 15.22 5.23
CA ARG A 129 26.28 14.98 4.35
C ARG A 129 26.93 16.26 3.84
N SER A 130 26.18 17.34 3.66
CA SER A 130 26.76 18.64 3.26
C SER A 130 27.53 19.36 4.38
N ARG A 131 27.42 18.88 5.63
CA ARG A 131 28.11 19.44 6.80
C ARG A 131 29.37 18.66 7.19
N LEU A 132 29.64 17.54 6.51
CA LEU A 132 30.83 16.71 6.64
C LEU A 132 31.77 16.98 5.47
#